data_AF-Q5LP29-F1
#
_entry.id   AF-Q5LP29-F1
#
_cell.length_a   1.000
_cell.length_b   1.000
_cell.length_c   1.000
_cell.angle_alpha   90.00
_cell.angle_beta   90.00
_cell.angle_gamma   90.00
#
_symmetry.space_group_name_H-M   'P 1'
#
loop_
_entity.id
_entity.type
_entity.pdbx_description
1 polymer ?
#
loop_
_entity_poly.entity_id
_entity_poly.type
_entity_poly.pdbx_seq_one_letter_code
_entity_poly.pdbx_strand_id
1 'polypeptide(L)'
;MNTPIGVATGGGFCYAARMLNTLRSLIERQILKARAEGKLSGLEGEGKPLPDRSQEALSDPAVAAGFRIMAQAGVIPEEFSVKKQLDDARAAFAQLSDPAERKAAMARIADLEMRYNMARDARRAFLK
;
A
#
# COMPACT_ATOMS: atom_id res chain seq x y z
N MET A 1 34.51 42.85 -43.81
CA MET A 1 34.47 41.47 -43.27
C MET A 1 33.39 41.42 -42.20
N ASN A 2 32.19 40.97 -42.54
CA ASN A 2 31.21 40.55 -41.54
C ASN A 2 30.26 39.55 -42.21
N THR A 3 30.41 38.28 -41.87
CA THR A 3 29.64 37.16 -42.40
C THR A 3 28.28 37.08 -41.70
N PRO A 4 27.17 36.87 -42.42
CA PRO A 4 25.89 36.62 -41.78
C PRO A 4 25.88 35.18 -41.23
N ILE A 5 25.49 35.05 -39.97
CA ILE A 5 25.28 33.75 -39.31
C ILE A 5 24.07 33.10 -39.98
N GLY A 6 24.33 32.10 -40.83
CA GLY A 6 23.31 31.29 -41.48
C GLY A 6 22.56 30.45 -40.44
N VAL A 7 21.24 30.61 -40.44
CA VAL A 7 20.25 29.82 -39.70
C VAL A 7 20.49 28.31 -39.84
N ALA A 8 20.81 27.66 -38.73
CA ALA A 8 20.85 26.21 -38.63
C ALA A 8 19.40 25.66 -38.68
N THR A 9 19.18 24.81 -39.67
CA THR A 9 18.05 23.92 -39.92
C THR A 9 17.36 23.35 -38.66
N GLY A 10 16.24 23.94 -38.27
CA GLY A 10 15.33 23.42 -37.25
C GLY A 10 14.44 22.27 -37.76
N GLY A 11 15.01 21.07 -37.93
CA GLY A 11 14.25 19.87 -38.33
C GLY A 11 13.86 18.93 -37.18
N GLY A 12 14.61 18.95 -36.07
CA GLY A 12 14.48 17.96 -34.98
C GLY A 12 13.34 18.22 -33.99
N PHE A 13 13.02 19.49 -33.69
CA PHE A 13 12.02 19.84 -32.68
C PHE A 13 10.56 19.61 -33.13
N CYS A 14 10.29 19.64 -34.44
CA CYS A 14 8.94 19.46 -34.99
C CYS A 14 8.45 18.00 -34.91
N TYR A 15 9.35 17.02 -35.03
CA TYR A 15 8.98 15.59 -34.99
C TYR A 15 8.59 15.11 -33.59
N ALA A 16 9.30 15.54 -32.54
CA ALA A 16 8.96 15.20 -31.17
C ALA A 16 7.61 15.80 -30.73
N ALA A 17 7.33 17.05 -31.11
CA ALA A 17 6.04 17.69 -30.85
C ALA A 17 4.88 17.00 -31.60
N ARG A 18 5.11 16.55 -32.84
CA ARG A 18 4.13 15.77 -33.63
C ARG A 18 3.84 14.41 -32.98
N MET A 19 4.87 13.70 -32.51
CA MET A 19 4.76 12.41 -31.80
C MET A 19 3.98 12.52 -30.48
N LEU A 20 4.20 13.57 -29.69
CA LEU A 20 3.47 13.76 -28.43
C LEU A 20 1.99 14.09 -28.68
N ASN A 21 1.70 14.84 -29.75
CA ASN A 21 0.33 15.19 -30.12
C ASN A 21 -0.46 14.01 -30.69
N THR A 22 0.18 13.09 -31.43
CA THR A 22 -0.48 11.88 -31.91
C THR A 22 -0.83 10.95 -30.75
N LEU A 23 0.08 10.73 -29.79
CA LEU A 23 -0.20 9.94 -28.59
C LEU A 23 -1.36 10.53 -27.78
N ARG A 24 -1.37 11.86 -27.58
CA ARG A 24 -2.48 12.56 -26.93
C ARG A 24 -3.82 12.28 -27.61
N SER A 25 -3.86 12.36 -28.94
CA SER A 25 -5.09 12.12 -29.71
C SER A 25 -5.58 10.66 -29.62
N LEU A 26 -4.66 9.69 -29.51
CA LEU A 26 -5.00 8.29 -29.33
C LEU A 26 -5.54 8.01 -27.92
N ILE A 27 -4.91 8.60 -26.91
CA ILE A 27 -5.36 8.53 -25.51
C ILE A 27 -6.76 9.11 -25.37
N GLU A 28 -7.00 10.30 -25.92
CA GLU A 28 -8.31 10.98 -25.86
C GLU A 28 -9.42 10.11 -26.47
N ARG A 29 -9.17 9.52 -27.64
CA ARG A 29 -10.12 8.60 -28.29
C ARG A 29 -10.41 7.37 -27.42
N GLN A 30 -9.40 6.83 -26.75
CA GLN A 30 -9.56 5.67 -25.88
C GLN A 30 -10.37 6.01 -24.63
N ILE A 31 -10.15 7.19 -24.04
CA ILE A 31 -10.92 7.69 -22.89
C ILE A 31 -12.39 7.90 -23.29
N LEU A 32 -12.65 8.55 -24.43
CA LEU A 32 -14.01 8.79 -24.94
C LEU A 32 -14.74 7.48 -25.23
N LYS A 33 -14.05 6.49 -25.81
CA LYS A 33 -14.60 5.15 -26.03
C LYS A 33 -14.97 4.46 -24.71
N ALA A 34 -14.08 4.48 -23.72
CA ALA A 34 -14.34 3.89 -22.41
C ALA A 34 -15.50 4.59 -21.68
N ARG A 35 -15.65 5.91 -21.86
CA ARG A 35 -16.78 6.68 -21.33
C ARG A 35 -18.11 6.30 -22.01
N ALA A 36 -18.12 6.17 -23.33
CA ALA A 36 -19.31 5.76 -24.10
C ALA A 36 -19.74 4.32 -23.79
N GLU A 37 -18.78 3.44 -23.52
CA GLU A 37 -19.01 2.06 -23.09
C GLU A 37 -19.44 1.96 -21.60
N GLY A 38 -19.57 3.08 -20.89
CA GLY A 38 -19.96 3.11 -19.47
C GLY A 38 -18.93 2.53 -18.50
N LYS A 39 -17.71 2.20 -18.98
CA LYS A 39 -16.62 1.61 -18.17
C LYS A 39 -16.03 2.57 -17.14
N LEU A 40 -16.32 3.87 -17.27
CA LEU A 40 -15.86 4.93 -16.37
C LEU A 40 -16.96 5.43 -15.44
N SER A 41 -18.13 4.76 -15.41
CA SER A 41 -19.29 5.10 -14.59
C SER A 41 -19.78 3.88 -13.81
N GLY A 42 -20.28 4.09 -12.60
CA GLY A 42 -20.64 3.02 -11.66
C GLY A 42 -19.44 2.37 -10.97
N LEU A 43 -18.31 3.07 -10.85
CA LEU A 43 -17.12 2.52 -10.19
C LEU A 43 -17.35 2.36 -8.69
N GLU A 44 -16.68 1.38 -8.09
CA GLU A 44 -16.74 1.15 -6.65
C GLU A 44 -16.23 2.40 -5.90
N GLY A 45 -17.13 3.09 -5.20
CA GLY A 45 -16.82 4.32 -4.48
C GLY A 45 -17.10 5.62 -5.23
N GLU A 46 -17.70 5.57 -6.42
CA GLU A 46 -18.11 6.78 -7.15
C GLU A 46 -19.09 7.63 -6.33
N GLY A 47 -18.76 8.91 -6.14
CA GLY A 47 -19.54 9.86 -5.35
C GLY A 47 -19.45 9.69 -3.82
N LYS A 48 -18.74 8.67 -3.31
CA LYS A 48 -18.50 8.50 -1.87
C LYS A 48 -17.29 9.34 -1.45
N PRO A 49 -17.27 9.89 -0.23
CA PRO A 49 -16.07 10.53 0.31
C PRO A 49 -14.91 9.54 0.29
N LEU A 50 -13.70 10.02 0.00
CA LEU A 50 -12.51 9.18 0.06
C LEU A 50 -12.43 8.56 1.46
N PRO A 51 -12.12 7.26 1.57
CA PRO A 51 -11.94 6.63 2.87
C PRO A 51 -10.82 7.34 3.63
N ASP A 52 -11.08 7.65 4.90
CA ASP A 52 -10.08 8.28 5.76
C ASP A 52 -8.91 7.31 5.97
N ARG A 53 -7.76 7.70 5.40
CA ARG A 53 -6.49 6.96 5.42
C ARG A 53 -5.38 7.80 6.06
N SER A 54 -5.75 8.79 6.88
CA SER A 54 -4.79 9.63 7.61
C SER A 54 -3.75 8.83 8.39
N GLN A 55 -4.10 7.63 8.87
CA GLN A 55 -3.19 6.73 9.58
C GLN A 55 -2.21 5.96 8.66
N GLU A 56 -2.54 5.76 7.37
CA GLU A 56 -1.67 5.08 6.40
C GLU A 56 -0.60 6.03 5.82
N ALA A 57 -0.85 7.35 5.84
CA ALA A 57 0.10 8.37 5.36
C ALA A 57 1.39 8.43 6.20
N LEU A 58 1.38 7.91 7.43
CA LEU A 58 2.51 7.83 8.34
C LEU A 58 3.33 6.53 8.15
N SER A 59 2.87 5.61 7.31
CA SER A 59 3.53 4.33 7.04
C SER A 59 4.17 4.31 5.65
N ASP A 60 5.20 3.48 5.48
CA ASP A 60 5.82 3.27 4.18
C ASP A 60 4.73 2.91 3.14
N PRO A 61 4.65 3.63 2.00
CA PRO A 61 3.62 3.40 0.98
C PRO A 61 3.60 1.96 0.45
N ALA A 62 4.73 1.24 0.46
CA ALA A 62 4.79 -0.17 0.09
C ALA A 62 4.08 -1.06 1.12
N VAL A 63 4.24 -0.74 2.41
CA VAL A 63 3.60 -1.45 3.53
C VAL A 63 2.11 -1.17 3.56
N ALA A 64 1.69 0.08 3.37
CA ALA A 64 0.28 0.46 3.26
C ALA A 64 -0.40 -0.20 2.04
N ALA A 65 0.30 -0.31 0.91
CA ALA A 65 -0.21 -1.05 -0.26
C ALA A 65 -0.35 -2.56 0.04
N GLY A 66 0.63 -3.16 0.71
CA GLY A 66 0.57 -4.56 1.14
C GLY A 66 -0.64 -4.83 2.05
N PHE A 67 -0.86 -4.00 3.07
CA PHE A 67 -2.02 -4.12 3.96
C PHE A 67 -3.34 -3.93 3.22
N ARG A 68 -3.42 -3.03 2.23
CA ARG A 68 -4.63 -2.85 1.40
C ARG A 68 -4.93 -4.09 0.55
N ILE A 69 -3.93 -4.65 -0.11
CA ILE A 69 -4.10 -5.88 -0.92
C ILE A 69 -4.56 -7.04 -0.03
N MET A 70 -3.98 -7.17 1.17
CA MET A 70 -4.37 -8.19 2.15
C MET A 70 -5.80 -7.98 2.70
N ALA A 71 -6.16 -6.75 3.04
CA ALA A 71 -7.51 -6.41 3.53
C ALA A 71 -8.59 -6.64 2.47
N GLN A 72 -8.30 -6.31 1.20
CA GLN A 72 -9.18 -6.58 0.07
C GLN A 72 -9.31 -8.07 -0.24
N ALA A 73 -8.25 -8.85 -0.02
CA ALA A 73 -8.25 -10.30 -0.17
C ALA A 73 -8.90 -11.05 1.02
N GLY A 74 -9.30 -10.35 2.10
CA GLY A 74 -9.90 -10.95 3.29
C GLY A 74 -8.94 -11.83 4.11
N VAL A 75 -7.64 -11.79 3.83
CA VAL A 75 -6.62 -12.59 4.52
C VAL A 75 -6.07 -11.75 5.68
N ILE A 76 -6.45 -12.11 6.90
CA ILE A 76 -5.88 -11.54 8.13
C ILE A 76 -4.55 -12.26 8.40
N PRO A 77 -3.39 -11.58 8.38
CA PRO A 77 -2.12 -12.20 8.75
C PRO A 77 -2.20 -12.81 10.15
N GLU A 78 -1.64 -14.01 10.33
CA GLU A 78 -1.65 -14.74 11.62
C GLU A 78 -1.11 -13.90 12.79
N GLU A 79 -0.35 -12.87 12.50
CA GLU A 79 0.24 -11.92 13.44
C GLU A 79 -0.81 -11.12 14.23
N PHE A 80 -1.96 -10.83 13.65
CA PHE A 80 -3.05 -10.19 14.37
C PHE A 80 -3.71 -11.15 15.36
N SER A 81 -3.76 -12.45 15.03
CA SER A 81 -4.30 -13.47 15.93
C SER A 81 -3.39 -13.70 17.14
N VAL A 82 -2.06 -13.76 16.92
CA VAL A 82 -1.06 -13.92 17.99
C VAL A 82 -0.99 -12.66 18.85
N LYS A 83 -1.09 -11.47 18.25
CA LYS A 83 -1.13 -10.21 19.01
C LYS A 83 -2.36 -10.12 19.92
N LYS A 84 -3.54 -10.52 19.43
CA LYS A 84 -4.75 -10.58 20.26
C LYS A 84 -4.58 -11.53 21.45
N GLN A 85 -4.02 -12.72 21.20
CA GLN A 85 -3.72 -13.68 22.27
C GLN A 85 -2.70 -13.13 23.29
N LEU A 86 -1.74 -12.32 22.84
CA LEU A 86 -0.78 -11.65 23.71
C LEU A 86 -1.46 -10.63 24.64
N ASP A 87 -2.34 -9.80 24.08
CA ASP A 87 -3.06 -8.76 24.82
C ASP A 87 -4.01 -9.41 25.85
N ASP A 88 -4.70 -10.49 25.46
CA ASP A 88 -5.55 -11.28 26.36
C ASP A 88 -4.72 -11.95 27.48
N ALA A 89 -3.55 -12.52 27.17
CA ALA A 89 -2.67 -13.13 28.15
C ALA A 89 -2.08 -12.11 29.14
N ARG A 90 -1.76 -10.89 28.67
CA ARG A 90 -1.30 -9.78 29.51
C ARG A 90 -2.41 -9.27 30.44
N ALA A 91 -3.63 -9.18 29.94
CA ALA A 91 -4.80 -8.81 30.73
C ALA A 91 -5.09 -9.86 31.83
N ALA A 92 -4.99 -11.16 31.50
CA ALA A 92 -5.13 -12.24 32.48
C ALA A 92 -4.02 -12.21 33.54
N PHE A 93 -2.76 -11.97 33.15
CA PHE A 93 -1.64 -11.83 34.08
C PHE A 93 -1.81 -10.68 35.08
N ALA A 94 -2.44 -9.57 34.65
CA ALA A 94 -2.70 -8.44 35.53
C ALA A 94 -3.68 -8.77 36.67
N GLN A 95 -4.59 -9.74 36.46
CA GLN A 95 -5.57 -10.16 37.45
C GLN A 95 -5.09 -11.32 38.35
N LEU A 96 -3.96 -11.96 38.01
CA LEU A 96 -3.40 -13.06 38.78
C LEU A 96 -2.60 -12.54 39.99
N SER A 97 -3.01 -12.97 41.18
CA SER A 97 -2.39 -12.67 42.48
C SER A 97 -1.57 -13.85 43.05
N ASP A 98 -1.80 -15.08 42.55
CA ASP A 98 -1.03 -16.26 42.96
C ASP A 98 0.36 -16.32 42.29
N PRO A 99 1.46 -16.55 43.05
CA PRO A 99 2.81 -16.59 42.50
C PRO A 99 3.07 -17.75 41.52
N ALA A 100 2.45 -18.91 41.71
CA ALA A 100 2.66 -20.07 40.84
C ALA A 100 1.92 -19.87 39.50
N GLU A 101 0.68 -19.39 39.55
CA GLU A 101 -0.10 -19.04 38.35
C GLU A 101 0.52 -17.88 37.58
N ARG A 102 1.10 -16.87 38.26
CA ARG A 102 1.87 -15.80 37.61
C ARG A 102 3.06 -16.32 36.82
N LYS A 103 3.81 -17.29 37.36
CA LYS A 103 4.96 -17.87 36.66
C LYS A 103 4.54 -18.63 35.41
N ALA A 104 3.43 -19.37 35.47
CA ALA A 104 2.87 -20.08 34.32
C ALA A 104 2.34 -19.10 33.24
N ALA A 105 1.69 -18.01 33.65
CA ALA A 105 1.23 -16.96 32.76
C ALA A 105 2.39 -16.22 32.08
N MET A 106 3.49 -15.94 32.80
CA MET A 106 4.69 -15.36 32.19
C MET A 106 5.34 -16.28 31.15
N ALA A 107 5.38 -17.60 31.39
CA ALA A 107 5.89 -18.54 30.41
C ALA A 107 5.04 -18.58 29.14
N ARG A 108 3.71 -18.48 29.26
CA ARG A 108 2.79 -18.36 28.11
C ARG A 108 2.98 -17.05 27.35
N ILE A 109 3.15 -15.93 28.05
CA ILE A 109 3.43 -14.64 27.41
C ILE A 109 4.74 -14.71 26.62
N ALA A 110 5.80 -15.28 27.19
CA ALA A 110 7.09 -15.41 26.52
C ALA A 110 7.02 -16.26 25.22
N ASP A 111 6.28 -17.38 25.23
CA ASP A 111 6.08 -18.20 24.03
C ASP A 111 5.31 -17.45 22.94
N LEU A 112 4.26 -16.72 23.32
CA LEU A 112 3.48 -15.89 22.39
C LEU A 112 4.30 -14.72 21.83
N GLU A 113 5.16 -14.08 22.63
CA GLU A 113 6.08 -13.04 22.15
C GLU A 113 7.10 -13.59 21.16
N MET A 114 7.66 -14.79 21.43
CA MET A 114 8.58 -15.45 20.51
C MET A 114 7.93 -15.70 19.15
N ARG A 115 6.73 -16.27 19.13
CA ARG A 115 5.97 -16.55 17.89
C ARG A 115 5.62 -15.27 17.14
N TYR A 116 5.23 -14.20 17.86
CA TYR A 116 4.95 -12.90 17.26
C TYR A 116 6.19 -12.30 16.56
N ASN A 117 7.35 -12.38 17.21
CA ASN A 117 8.61 -11.88 16.65
C ASN A 117 9.05 -12.69 15.43
N MET A 118 8.93 -14.02 15.45
CA MET A 118 9.23 -14.86 14.29
C MET A 118 8.37 -14.52 13.07
N ALA A 119 7.06 -14.32 13.27
CA ALA A 119 6.15 -13.93 12.19
C ALA A 119 6.51 -12.54 11.64
N ARG A 120 6.84 -11.59 12.52
CA ARG A 120 7.29 -10.25 12.13
C ARG A 120 8.60 -10.27 11.35
N ASP A 121 9.54 -11.13 11.71
CA ASP A 121 10.80 -11.29 10.99
C ASP A 121 10.60 -11.95 9.62
N ALA A 122 9.69 -12.93 9.51
CA ALA A 122 9.29 -13.51 8.23
C ALA A 122 8.71 -12.44 7.28
N ARG A 123 7.86 -11.52 7.79
CA ARG A 123 7.41 -10.35 7.00
C ARG A 123 8.56 -9.47 6.55
N ARG A 124 9.49 -9.15 7.46
CA ARG A 124 10.62 -8.26 7.15
C ARG A 124 11.56 -8.88 6.11
N ALA A 125 11.74 -10.19 6.14
CA ALA A 125 12.51 -10.93 5.14
C ALA A 125 11.80 -10.97 3.78
N PHE A 126 10.47 -11.06 3.76
CA PHE A 126 9.69 -11.06 2.51
C PHE A 126 9.66 -9.69 1.80
N LEU A 127 9.78 -8.59 2.57
CA LEU A 127 9.76 -7.22 2.04
C LEU A 127 11.15 -6.70 1.63
N LYS A 128 12.21 -7.51 1.74
CA LYS A 128 13.59 -7.15 1.41
C LYS A 128 13.97 -7.72 0.03
#